data_AF-A0A653CCZ0-F1
#
_entry.id   AF-A0A653CCZ0-F1
#
_cell.length_a   1.000
_cell.length_b   1.000
_cell.length_c   1.000
_cell.angle_alpha   90.00
_cell.angle_beta   90.00
_cell.angle_gamma   90.00
#
_symmetry.space_group_name_H-M   'P 1'
#
loop_
_entity.id
_entity.type
_entity.pdbx_description
1 polymer ?
#
loop_
_entity_poly.entity_id
_entity_poly.type
_entity_poly.pdbx_seq_one_letter_code
_entity_poly.pdbx_strand_id
1 'polypeptide(L)'
;MRGIKHQGYLHRKSDKAAKKWKLLYFVLLVDGTDTHLYLYENPKRTKPKGLIDLSCAYLYQVHDSLWERSHCLQLVERALPCLATVTHLAARSVEDCQEWMNALKPLCVPQLSRATSKVPSLRELRCLTLAILDAHRLPYKLVPQPYVTIQLNNQVRVARTRAKSGPDPVWDEEFVFDDVPCDILSFTLTVHNKGKRGKDQEVAEVHVELSSLGNGEEREEWYTLSGLTPIGEWGSLRLRTRYLHDLVMPAEEYSPLQQLLLEPGLASVKVLAEICHADRAPLATALLRVFRAEGRETELLRELNSAEILRETETSTLFRAASLATTLMDLYMRAECGGFLQAAVLETVLRLLESKQSAELNPAKMDSLDDACSNAEFLLQILDQVALSIFMSPDACPRSVRYICGCLQKAVMAKWPDERFVRTRVVSGFIFLRLLCPALLNPRQFGLVSEQPSPMATRSLVMVAKCLQNLANLVEFGGKEPYMEVVNPFILKNKERMVVFLDQLSMVNDPGDPRITSKPDTAKELATLHHICVAHLTELQAVAKVNTNIKTLVTVTEMLAKHKQKYLEMIR
;
A
#
# COMPACT_ATOMS: atom_id res chain seq x y z
N MET A 1 -9.87 -40.89 3.00
CA MET A 1 -9.35 -39.51 2.92
C MET A 1 -8.53 -39.20 4.16
N ARG A 2 -7.37 -39.84 4.33
CA ARG A 2 -6.35 -39.40 5.30
C ARG A 2 -5.40 -38.45 4.55
N GLY A 3 -4.86 -37.44 5.21
CA GLY A 3 -3.81 -36.57 4.62
C GLY A 3 -4.26 -35.27 3.94
N ILE A 4 -5.55 -34.94 3.86
CA ILE A 4 -5.98 -33.62 3.33
C ILE A 4 -5.63 -32.53 4.33
N LYS A 5 -4.79 -31.55 3.94
CA LYS A 5 -4.38 -30.42 4.78
C LYS A 5 -5.19 -29.15 4.51
N HIS A 6 -5.61 -28.95 3.26
CA HIS A 6 -6.42 -27.81 2.86
C HIS A 6 -7.17 -28.11 1.56
N GLN A 7 -8.30 -27.45 1.31
CA GLN A 7 -9.07 -27.61 0.08
C GLN A 7 -9.98 -26.41 -0.16
N GLY A 8 -10.25 -26.10 -1.42
CA GLY A 8 -11.04 -24.92 -1.76
C GLY A 8 -10.99 -24.58 -3.24
N TYR A 9 -11.65 -23.48 -3.61
CA TYR A 9 -11.69 -23.03 -4.99
C TYR A 9 -10.64 -21.97 -5.27
N LEU A 10 -9.83 -22.17 -6.32
CA LEU A 10 -8.92 -21.16 -6.84
C LEU A 10 -9.15 -20.97 -8.35
N HIS A 11 -8.88 -19.77 -8.83
CA HIS A 11 -8.85 -19.50 -10.26
C HIS A 11 -7.46 -19.85 -10.80
N ARG A 12 -7.38 -20.77 -11.76
CA ARG A 12 -6.15 -21.04 -12.51
C ARG A 12 -6.16 -20.33 -13.84
N LYS A 13 -5.07 -19.65 -14.17
CA LYS A 13 -4.88 -19.07 -15.50
C LYS A 13 -4.68 -20.17 -16.55
N SER A 14 -5.33 -20.05 -17.70
CA SER A 14 -5.14 -20.98 -18.81
C SER A 14 -3.82 -20.72 -19.55
N ASP A 15 -3.16 -21.80 -19.98
CA ASP A 15 -1.91 -21.73 -20.77
C ASP A 15 -2.13 -21.40 -22.26
N LYS A 16 -3.39 -21.45 -22.72
CA LYS A 16 -3.77 -21.10 -24.10
C LYS A 16 -3.93 -19.58 -24.21
N ALA A 17 -3.60 -19.00 -25.38
CA ALA A 17 -3.55 -17.56 -25.68
C ALA A 17 -4.78 -16.70 -25.29
N ALA A 18 -5.87 -17.29 -24.80
CA ALA A 18 -6.95 -16.55 -24.16
C ALA A 18 -6.57 -16.26 -22.70
N LYS A 19 -6.61 -14.98 -22.30
CA LYS A 19 -6.47 -14.50 -20.90
C LYS A 19 -7.59 -14.99 -19.96
N LYS A 20 -8.09 -16.22 -20.12
CA LYS A 20 -9.21 -16.78 -19.36
C LYS A 20 -8.70 -17.47 -18.11
N TRP A 21 -9.20 -17.02 -16.97
CA TRP A 21 -9.07 -17.67 -15.68
C TRP A 21 -10.21 -18.69 -15.53
N LYS A 22 -9.91 -19.89 -15.03
CA LYS A 22 -10.89 -20.94 -14.80
C LYS A 22 -10.95 -21.27 -13.32
N LEU A 23 -12.15 -21.26 -12.75
CA LEU A 23 -12.38 -21.73 -11.39
C LEU A 23 -12.24 -23.25 -11.34
N LEU A 24 -11.38 -23.74 -10.45
CA LEU A 24 -11.13 -25.16 -10.21
C LEU A 24 -11.15 -25.43 -8.71
N TYR A 25 -11.41 -26.67 -8.34
CA TYR A 25 -11.37 -27.13 -6.95
C TYR A 25 -10.02 -27.77 -6.67
N PHE A 26 -9.30 -27.25 -5.68
CA PHE A 26 -7.96 -27.68 -5.30
C PHE A 26 -8.01 -28.47 -4.00
N VAL A 27 -7.22 -29.54 -3.94
CA VAL A 27 -7.07 -30.38 -2.74
C VAL A 27 -5.59 -30.55 -2.45
N LEU A 28 -5.15 -30.04 -1.30
CA LEU A 28 -3.81 -30.19 -0.79
C LEU A 28 -3.73 -31.48 0.03
N LEU A 29 -2.93 -32.43 -0.44
CA LEU A 29 -2.77 -33.73 0.16
C LEU A 29 -1.31 -33.96 0.56
N VAL A 30 -1.12 -34.39 1.80
CA VAL A 30 0.17 -34.72 2.39
C VAL A 30 0.08 -36.15 2.91
N ASP A 31 0.82 -37.06 2.29
CA ASP A 31 0.89 -38.48 2.67
C ASP A 31 2.36 -38.91 2.80
N GLY A 32 2.85 -39.05 4.03
CA GLY A 32 4.27 -39.26 4.29
C GLY A 32 5.12 -38.10 3.79
N THR A 33 6.04 -38.39 2.85
CA THR A 33 6.90 -37.39 2.19
C THR A 33 6.27 -36.76 0.95
N ASP A 34 5.17 -37.34 0.45
CA ASP A 34 4.54 -36.92 -0.79
C ASP A 34 3.59 -35.75 -0.52
N THR A 35 3.92 -34.59 -1.09
CA THR A 35 3.17 -33.35 -0.92
C THR A 35 2.64 -32.87 -2.27
N HIS A 36 1.33 -33.02 -2.46
CA HIS A 36 0.71 -32.82 -3.77
C HIS A 36 -0.49 -31.88 -3.70
N LEU A 37 -0.59 -31.00 -4.71
CA LEU A 37 -1.75 -30.16 -4.91
C LEU A 37 -2.54 -30.68 -6.13
N TYR A 38 -3.67 -31.32 -5.87
CA TYR A 38 -4.54 -31.88 -6.91
C TYR A 38 -5.55 -30.85 -7.40
N LEU A 39 -5.78 -30.82 -8.71
CA LEU A 39 -6.74 -29.93 -9.37
C LEU A 39 -7.93 -30.72 -9.90
N TYR A 40 -9.15 -30.31 -9.56
CA TYR A 40 -10.40 -30.90 -10.02
C TYR A 40 -11.29 -29.87 -10.70
N GLU A 41 -12.14 -30.30 -11.63
CA GLU A 41 -13.16 -29.40 -12.20
C GLU A 41 -14.23 -29.02 -11.18
N ASN A 42 -14.58 -29.96 -10.29
CA ASN A 42 -15.52 -29.77 -9.19
C ASN A 42 -15.25 -30.85 -8.12
N PRO A 43 -15.71 -30.67 -6.87
CA PRO A 43 -15.42 -31.59 -5.76
C PRO A 43 -16.05 -32.99 -5.91
N LYS A 44 -16.97 -33.20 -6.86
CA LYS A 44 -17.61 -34.51 -7.09
C LYS A 44 -16.81 -35.41 -8.04
N ARG A 45 -15.78 -34.88 -8.70
CA ARG A 45 -14.91 -35.66 -9.61
C ARG A 45 -13.94 -36.53 -8.80
N THR A 46 -13.81 -37.79 -9.21
CA THR A 46 -12.84 -38.74 -8.60
C THR A 46 -11.47 -38.69 -9.25
N LYS A 47 -11.37 -38.27 -10.52
CA LYS A 47 -10.10 -38.12 -11.25
C LYS A 47 -9.66 -36.65 -11.29
N PRO A 48 -8.41 -36.35 -10.90
CA PRO A 48 -7.87 -35.00 -11.01
C PRO A 48 -7.61 -34.64 -12.48
N LYS A 49 -7.76 -33.36 -12.80
CA LYS A 49 -7.39 -32.76 -14.09
C LYS A 49 -5.87 -32.54 -14.19
N GLY A 50 -5.22 -32.40 -13.05
CA GLY A 50 -3.78 -32.22 -12.95
C GLY A 50 -3.33 -32.32 -11.51
N LEU A 51 -2.02 -32.34 -11.35
CA LEU A 51 -1.29 -32.45 -10.10
C LEU A 51 -0.15 -31.43 -10.17
N ILE A 52 0.21 -30.85 -9.03
CA ILE A 52 1.45 -30.11 -8.85
C ILE A 52 2.19 -30.79 -7.70
N ASP A 53 3.44 -31.18 -7.92
CA ASP A 53 4.31 -31.73 -6.88
C ASP A 53 4.96 -30.58 -6.11
N LEU A 54 4.60 -30.43 -4.85
CA LEU A 54 5.10 -29.33 -4.02
C LEU A 54 6.53 -29.56 -3.56
N SER A 55 7.00 -30.81 -3.54
CA SER A 55 8.37 -31.16 -3.13
C SER A 55 9.44 -30.56 -4.04
N CYS A 56 9.08 -30.19 -5.27
CA CYS A 56 9.93 -29.49 -6.23
C CYS A 56 9.36 -28.13 -6.69
N ALA A 57 8.34 -27.60 -6.00
CA ALA A 57 7.73 -26.30 -6.32
C ALA A 57 8.18 -25.18 -5.38
N TYR A 58 8.23 -23.97 -5.92
CA TYR A 58 8.47 -22.72 -5.19
C TYR A 58 7.21 -21.85 -5.24
N LEU A 59 6.85 -21.24 -4.12
CA LEU A 59 5.69 -20.35 -4.02
C LEU A 59 6.13 -18.89 -4.08
N TYR A 60 5.54 -18.12 -4.99
CA TYR A 60 5.80 -16.70 -5.15
C TYR A 60 4.52 -15.89 -4.97
N GLN A 61 4.62 -14.83 -4.17
CA GLN A 61 3.62 -13.78 -4.13
C GLN A 61 3.70 -12.98 -5.44
N VAL A 62 2.53 -12.63 -5.99
CA VAL A 62 2.43 -11.93 -7.27
C VAL A 62 1.64 -10.66 -7.03
N HIS A 63 2.20 -9.54 -7.50
CA HIS A 63 1.50 -8.27 -7.42
C HIS A 63 0.32 -8.22 -8.40
N ASP A 64 -0.78 -7.60 -7.98
CA ASP A 64 -2.02 -7.46 -8.73
C ASP A 64 -1.84 -6.83 -10.13
N SER A 65 -0.76 -6.06 -10.32
CA SER A 65 -0.44 -5.40 -11.59
C SER A 65 0.01 -6.37 -12.68
N LEU A 66 0.56 -7.54 -12.34
CA LEU A 66 1.07 -8.48 -13.34
C LEU A 66 -0.07 -8.99 -14.24
N TRP A 67 -1.20 -9.32 -13.62
CA TRP A 67 -2.36 -9.89 -14.31
C TRP A 67 -3.60 -9.02 -14.32
N GLU A 68 -3.53 -7.81 -13.75
CA GLU A 68 -4.69 -6.94 -13.55
C GLU A 68 -5.79 -7.68 -12.77
N ARG A 69 -5.38 -8.50 -11.82
CA ARG A 69 -6.26 -9.35 -11.00
C ARG A 69 -5.71 -9.41 -9.59
N SER A 70 -6.61 -9.28 -8.61
CA SER A 70 -6.24 -9.33 -7.20
C SER A 70 -5.99 -10.72 -6.67
N HIS A 71 -5.18 -10.80 -5.61
CA HIS A 71 -4.94 -12.01 -4.83
C HIS A 71 -4.29 -13.14 -5.65
N CYS A 72 -3.33 -12.78 -6.51
CA CYS A 72 -2.60 -13.72 -7.32
C CYS A 72 -1.42 -14.36 -6.58
N LEU A 73 -1.19 -15.64 -6.85
CA LEU A 73 -0.02 -16.40 -6.39
C LEU A 73 0.50 -17.30 -7.52
N GLN A 74 1.79 -17.63 -7.48
CA GLN A 74 2.45 -18.44 -8.50
C GLN A 74 3.18 -19.63 -7.86
N LEU A 75 2.93 -20.82 -8.40
CA LEU A 75 3.69 -22.03 -8.09
C LEU A 75 4.62 -22.31 -9.26
N VAL A 76 5.92 -22.41 -9.00
CA VAL A 76 6.95 -22.68 -9.99
C VAL A 76 7.55 -24.05 -9.70
N GLU A 77 7.13 -25.06 -10.45
CA GLU A 77 7.62 -26.43 -10.34
C GLU A 77 8.93 -26.58 -11.12
N ARG A 78 9.98 -27.09 -10.47
CA ARG A 78 11.33 -27.26 -11.04
C ARG A 78 11.84 -28.68 -10.80
N ALA A 79 11.23 -29.64 -11.50
CA ALA A 79 11.72 -31.01 -11.50
C ALA A 79 13.05 -31.18 -12.26
N LEU A 80 13.36 -30.27 -13.20
CA LEU A 80 14.60 -30.29 -13.99
C LEU A 80 15.21 -28.87 -14.09
N PRO A 81 16.56 -28.73 -14.10
CA PRO A 81 17.22 -27.41 -14.09
C PRO A 81 16.82 -26.47 -15.23
N CYS A 82 16.42 -27.01 -16.38
CA CYS A 82 16.13 -26.24 -17.59
C CYS A 82 14.63 -26.10 -17.91
N LEU A 83 13.75 -26.73 -17.12
CA LEU A 83 12.31 -26.76 -17.37
C LEU A 83 11.57 -26.38 -16.09
N ALA A 84 10.95 -25.20 -16.12
CA ALA A 84 10.08 -24.73 -15.05
C ALA A 84 8.63 -24.66 -15.55
N THR A 85 7.73 -25.29 -14.82
CA THR A 85 6.29 -25.17 -15.07
C THR A 85 5.71 -24.13 -14.12
N VAL A 86 5.19 -23.02 -14.65
CA VAL A 86 4.60 -21.95 -13.83
C VAL A 86 3.08 -22.07 -13.82
N THR A 87 2.51 -22.35 -12.66
CA THR A 87 1.07 -22.31 -12.44
C THR A 87 0.66 -21.01 -11.77
N HIS A 88 -0.18 -20.24 -12.45
CA HIS A 88 -0.71 -18.98 -11.94
C HIS A 88 -2.10 -19.21 -11.33
N LEU A 89 -2.26 -18.80 -10.07
CA LEU A 89 -3.45 -18.97 -9.27
C LEU A 89 -3.97 -17.62 -8.76
N ALA A 90 -5.26 -17.53 -8.49
CA ALA A 90 -5.86 -16.36 -7.85
C ALA A 90 -7.00 -16.78 -6.91
N ALA A 91 -6.93 -16.30 -5.67
CA ALA A 91 -7.96 -16.51 -4.66
C ALA A 91 -9.16 -15.58 -4.87
N ARG A 92 -10.23 -15.77 -4.08
CA ARG A 92 -11.44 -14.93 -4.16
C ARG A 92 -11.40 -13.71 -3.26
N SER A 93 -10.64 -13.78 -2.18
CA SER A 93 -10.44 -12.69 -1.21
C SER A 93 -9.00 -12.69 -0.68
N VAL A 94 -8.65 -11.66 0.09
CA VAL A 94 -7.35 -11.55 0.78
C VAL A 94 -7.20 -12.70 1.79
N GLU A 95 -8.25 -13.00 2.54
CA GLU A 95 -8.25 -14.04 3.57
C GLU A 95 -8.04 -15.42 2.95
N ASP A 96 -8.79 -15.73 1.90
CA ASP A 96 -8.65 -16.98 1.12
C ASP A 96 -7.22 -17.11 0.55
N CYS A 97 -6.65 -16.01 0.04
CA CYS A 97 -5.26 -15.99 -0.42
C CYS A 97 -4.27 -16.31 0.70
N GLN A 98 -4.44 -15.70 1.87
CA GLN A 98 -3.56 -15.89 3.01
C GLN A 98 -3.66 -17.31 3.58
N GLU A 99 -4.85 -17.90 3.66
CA GLU A 99 -5.06 -19.29 4.05
C GLU A 99 -4.33 -20.25 3.12
N TRP A 100 -4.47 -20.06 1.80
CA TRP A 100 -3.75 -20.85 0.80
C TRP A 100 -2.24 -20.68 0.89
N MET A 101 -1.73 -19.45 1.05
CA MET A 101 -0.30 -19.21 1.23
C MET A 101 0.24 -19.90 2.49
N ASN A 102 -0.47 -19.78 3.62
CA ASN A 102 -0.08 -20.42 4.88
C ASN A 102 -0.07 -21.95 4.78
N ALA A 103 -0.98 -22.54 4.00
CA ALA A 103 -1.06 -23.98 3.78
C ALA A 103 0.01 -24.50 2.81
N LEU A 104 0.33 -23.76 1.74
CA LEU A 104 1.26 -24.18 0.68
C LEU A 104 2.73 -23.91 1.04
N LYS A 105 3.03 -22.75 1.63
CA LYS A 105 4.39 -22.27 1.90
C LYS A 105 5.26 -23.28 2.67
N PRO A 106 4.76 -23.97 3.72
CA PRO A 106 5.57 -24.96 4.46
C PRO A 106 5.88 -26.25 3.68
N LEU A 107 5.16 -26.51 2.58
CA LEU A 107 5.24 -27.76 1.81
C LEU A 107 6.02 -27.63 0.49
N CYS A 108 6.22 -26.40 0.02
CA CYS A 108 7.10 -26.11 -1.11
C CYS A 108 8.57 -26.41 -0.77
N VAL A 109 9.44 -26.60 -1.78
CA VAL A 109 10.91 -26.73 -1.63
C VAL A 109 11.38 -25.72 -0.58
N PRO A 110 12.20 -26.11 0.42
CA PRO A 110 12.40 -25.32 1.62
C PRO A 110 12.75 -23.86 1.30
N GLN A 111 11.72 -23.00 1.33
CA GLN A 111 11.86 -21.56 1.54
C GLN A 111 12.16 -21.26 3.01
N LEU A 112 12.25 -22.32 3.81
CA LEU A 112 12.59 -22.31 5.21
C LEU A 112 14.07 -21.93 5.35
N SER A 113 14.27 -20.75 5.92
CA SER A 113 15.56 -20.32 6.45
C SER A 113 16.24 -21.45 7.25
N ARG A 114 17.57 -21.56 7.11
CA ARG A 114 18.42 -22.38 8.00
C ARG A 114 18.18 -22.11 9.49
N ALA A 115 17.61 -20.95 9.84
CA ALA A 115 17.24 -20.59 11.20
C ALA A 115 16.13 -21.48 11.76
N THR A 116 15.06 -21.70 10.99
CA THR A 116 13.88 -22.48 11.42
C THR A 116 14.17 -23.95 11.68
N SER A 117 15.18 -24.52 11.00
CA SER A 117 15.56 -25.92 11.17
C SER A 117 16.42 -26.17 12.41
N LYS A 118 17.12 -25.14 12.92
CA LYS A 118 18.00 -25.23 14.09
C LYS A 118 17.31 -24.80 15.38
N VAL A 119 16.51 -23.73 15.34
CA VAL A 119 15.79 -23.21 16.52
C VAL A 119 14.32 -23.04 16.16
N PRO A 120 13.42 -23.83 16.77
CA PRO A 120 11.98 -23.66 16.61
C PRO A 120 11.59 -22.22 16.96
N SER A 121 10.66 -21.62 16.20
CA SER A 121 10.16 -20.22 16.31
C SER A 121 11.02 -19.08 15.77
N LEU A 122 12.30 -19.29 15.41
CA LEU A 122 13.06 -18.28 14.66
C LEU A 122 12.53 -18.17 13.22
N ARG A 123 12.38 -16.95 12.72
CA ARG A 123 11.94 -16.68 11.33
C ARG A 123 12.85 -15.66 10.67
N GLU A 124 13.13 -15.83 9.38
CA GLU A 124 13.74 -14.76 8.58
C GLU A 124 12.64 -13.82 8.06
N LEU A 125 12.88 -12.53 8.23
CA LEU A 125 12.11 -11.45 7.64
C LEU A 125 12.88 -10.92 6.43
N ARG A 126 12.34 -11.15 5.24
CA ARG A 126 12.91 -10.65 3.99
C ARG A 126 11.86 -9.85 3.25
N CYS A 127 12.03 -8.53 3.14
CA CYS A 127 11.07 -7.63 2.51
C CYS A 127 11.78 -6.77 1.47
N LEU A 128 11.24 -6.72 0.25
CA LEU A 128 11.72 -5.86 -0.83
C LEU A 128 10.62 -4.86 -1.18
N THR A 129 10.89 -3.58 -0.96
CA THR A 129 10.11 -2.48 -1.50
C THR A 129 10.87 -1.89 -2.69
N LEU A 130 10.20 -1.83 -3.83
CA LEU A 130 10.73 -1.34 -5.09
C LEU A 130 9.75 -0.35 -5.69
N ALA A 131 10.14 0.91 -5.84
CA ALA A 131 9.42 1.88 -6.66
C ALA A 131 10.17 2.14 -7.96
N ILE A 132 9.46 2.02 -9.07
CA ILE A 132 9.95 2.37 -10.40
C ILE A 132 9.43 3.78 -10.68
N LEU A 133 10.33 4.78 -10.60
CA LEU A 133 9.96 6.18 -10.62
C LEU A 133 9.81 6.66 -12.07
N ASP A 134 10.92 6.75 -12.79
CA ASP A 134 10.97 7.25 -14.15
C ASP A 134 12.11 6.60 -14.95
N ALA A 135 12.07 6.77 -16.28
CA ALA A 135 13.19 6.45 -17.16
C ALA A 135 13.69 7.73 -17.82
N HIS A 136 15.00 7.79 -18.05
CA HIS A 136 15.63 8.88 -18.77
C HIS A 136 16.42 8.34 -19.98
N ARG A 137 16.37 9.11 -21.09
CA ARG A 137 17.04 8.78 -22.37
C ARG A 137 16.66 7.43 -22.96
N LEU A 138 15.43 6.98 -22.70
CA LEU A 138 14.91 5.80 -23.37
C LEU A 138 14.68 6.13 -24.86
N PRO A 139 15.06 5.26 -25.82
CA PRO A 139 14.92 5.57 -27.25
C PRO A 139 13.45 5.60 -27.69
N TYR A 140 12.77 6.75 -27.60
CA TYR A 140 11.33 6.90 -27.86
C TYR A 140 10.87 6.34 -29.22
N LYS A 141 11.71 6.45 -30.26
CA LYS A 141 11.41 5.90 -31.59
C LYS A 141 11.33 4.36 -31.59
N LEU A 142 12.10 3.70 -30.73
CA LEU A 142 12.12 2.24 -30.59
C LEU A 142 11.11 1.76 -29.54
N VAL A 143 10.93 2.56 -28.48
CA VAL A 143 10.08 2.24 -27.33
C VAL A 143 9.07 3.38 -27.08
N PRO A 144 8.07 3.55 -27.95
CA PRO A 144 7.07 4.60 -27.79
C PRO A 144 6.08 4.33 -26.65
N GLN A 145 5.90 3.06 -26.24
CA GLN A 145 5.00 2.66 -25.17
C GLN A 145 5.68 1.75 -24.13
N PRO A 146 6.65 2.26 -23.36
CA PRO A 146 7.39 1.47 -22.39
C PRO A 146 6.54 1.04 -21.20
N TYR A 147 6.73 -0.21 -20.78
CA TYR A 147 6.39 -0.70 -19.45
C TYR A 147 7.51 -1.58 -18.92
N VAL A 148 7.56 -1.79 -17.60
CA VAL A 148 8.63 -2.56 -16.95
C VAL A 148 8.03 -3.79 -16.29
N THR A 149 8.67 -4.95 -16.42
CA THR A 149 8.33 -6.16 -15.65
C THR A 149 9.39 -6.43 -14.61
N ILE A 150 8.95 -6.82 -13.41
CA ILE A 150 9.81 -7.20 -12.30
C ILE A 150 9.91 -8.72 -12.27
N GLN A 151 11.14 -9.23 -12.30
CA GLN A 151 11.46 -10.64 -12.22
C GLN A 151 12.34 -10.93 -11.01
N LEU A 152 12.07 -12.02 -10.28
CA LEU A 152 12.96 -12.51 -9.22
C LEU A 152 13.87 -13.62 -9.79
N ASN A 153 15.16 -13.57 -9.44
CA ASN A 153 16.22 -14.47 -9.95
C ASN A 153 16.23 -14.64 -11.47
N ASN A 154 15.89 -13.58 -12.22
CA ASN A 154 15.80 -13.59 -13.68
C ASN A 154 14.90 -14.68 -14.29
N GLN A 155 13.94 -15.18 -13.52
CA GLN A 155 13.17 -16.38 -13.89
C GLN A 155 11.67 -16.21 -13.66
N VAL A 156 11.26 -15.55 -12.57
CA VAL A 156 9.86 -15.50 -12.16
C VAL A 156 9.33 -14.07 -12.22
N ARG A 157 8.41 -13.80 -13.16
CA ARG A 157 7.73 -12.50 -13.25
C ARG A 157 6.71 -12.35 -12.12
N VAL A 158 6.89 -11.31 -11.30
CA VAL A 158 6.07 -11.09 -10.10
C VAL A 158 5.21 -9.82 -10.17
N ALA A 159 5.61 -8.84 -10.97
CA ALA A 159 4.89 -7.58 -11.10
C ALA A 159 5.20 -6.90 -12.45
N ARG A 160 4.40 -5.90 -12.82
CA ARG A 160 4.71 -4.98 -13.92
C ARG A 160 4.17 -3.57 -13.67
N THR A 161 4.77 -2.58 -14.31
CA THR A 161 4.23 -1.22 -14.38
C THR A 161 3.21 -1.09 -15.52
N ARG A 162 2.47 0.02 -15.53
CA ARG A 162 1.63 0.39 -16.68
C ARG A 162 2.48 0.86 -17.86
N ALA A 163 1.95 0.66 -19.06
CA ALA A 163 2.53 1.28 -20.25
C ALA A 163 2.33 2.79 -20.20
N LYS A 164 3.41 3.54 -20.38
CA LYS A 164 3.41 5.00 -20.50
C LYS A 164 3.78 5.38 -21.92
N SER A 165 3.45 6.61 -22.32
CA SER A 165 3.82 7.16 -23.63
C SER A 165 4.62 8.44 -23.43
N GLY A 166 5.61 8.68 -24.28
CA GLY A 166 6.47 9.86 -24.23
C GLY A 166 7.95 9.50 -24.07
N PRO A 167 8.86 10.49 -24.23
CA PRO A 167 10.30 10.25 -24.24
C PRO A 167 10.91 9.92 -22.87
N ASP A 168 10.40 10.52 -21.79
CA ASP A 168 10.84 10.27 -20.41
C ASP A 168 9.62 9.80 -19.58
N PRO A 169 9.28 8.50 -19.65
CA PRO A 169 8.10 7.97 -18.98
C PRO A 169 8.25 8.06 -17.46
N VAL A 170 7.21 8.57 -16.79
CA VAL A 170 7.09 8.57 -15.33
C VAL A 170 6.00 7.58 -14.91
N TRP A 171 6.40 6.55 -14.17
CA TRP A 171 5.50 5.56 -13.60
C TRP A 171 5.08 5.94 -12.19
N ASP A 172 6.05 6.20 -11.32
CA ASP A 172 5.87 6.40 -9.89
C ASP A 172 5.00 5.29 -9.27
N GLU A 173 5.37 4.03 -9.58
CA GLU A 173 4.66 2.83 -9.14
C GLU A 173 5.51 2.03 -8.15
N GLU A 174 4.96 1.79 -6.97
CA GLU A 174 5.60 1.05 -5.87
C GLU A 174 5.07 -0.39 -5.78
N PHE A 175 5.98 -1.31 -5.51
CA PHE A 175 5.75 -2.74 -5.37
C PHE A 175 6.38 -3.22 -4.05
N VAL A 176 5.58 -3.89 -3.23
CA VAL A 176 6.01 -4.45 -1.95
C VAL A 176 5.95 -5.97 -2.03
N PHE A 177 7.08 -6.62 -1.78
CA PHE A 177 7.21 -8.07 -1.72
C PHE A 177 7.58 -8.46 -0.29
N ASP A 178 6.60 -8.93 0.45
CA ASP A 178 6.79 -9.50 1.79
C ASP A 178 7.28 -10.94 1.71
N ASP A 179 8.06 -11.34 2.72
CA ASP A 179 8.56 -12.70 2.92
C ASP A 179 9.28 -13.30 1.69
N VAL A 180 10.17 -12.52 1.08
CA VAL A 180 10.97 -12.92 -0.09
C VAL A 180 11.75 -14.22 0.20
N PRO A 181 11.55 -15.31 -0.56
CA PRO A 181 12.17 -16.61 -0.32
C PRO A 181 13.71 -16.58 -0.33
N CYS A 182 14.38 -17.25 0.62
CA CYS A 182 15.83 -17.16 0.86
C CYS A 182 16.73 -17.49 -0.35
N ASP A 183 16.21 -18.25 -1.32
CA ASP A 183 16.87 -18.56 -2.59
C ASP A 183 16.88 -17.40 -3.59
N ILE A 184 16.03 -16.39 -3.39
CA ILE A 184 16.04 -15.15 -4.18
C ILE A 184 17.20 -14.28 -3.74
N LEU A 185 18.15 -14.05 -4.65
CA LEU A 185 19.37 -13.27 -4.43
C LEU A 185 19.39 -11.98 -5.24
N SER A 186 18.57 -11.86 -6.28
CA SER A 186 18.52 -10.70 -7.15
C SER A 186 17.14 -10.51 -7.78
N PHE A 187 16.91 -9.31 -8.30
CA PHE A 187 15.78 -9.03 -9.18
C PHE A 187 16.26 -8.40 -10.49
N THR A 188 15.52 -8.67 -11.55
CA THR A 188 15.74 -8.09 -12.88
C THR A 188 14.53 -7.25 -13.26
N LEU A 189 14.77 -6.03 -13.73
CA LEU A 189 13.74 -5.20 -14.34
C LEU A 189 13.95 -5.22 -15.85
N THR A 190 12.98 -5.76 -16.57
CA THR A 190 13.00 -5.78 -18.03
C THR A 190 12.08 -4.69 -18.55
N VAL A 191 12.59 -3.81 -19.41
CA VAL A 191 11.81 -2.83 -20.16
C VAL A 191 11.23 -3.52 -21.39
N HIS A 192 9.94 -3.31 -21.60
CA HIS A 192 9.18 -3.82 -22.74
C HIS A 192 8.60 -2.67 -23.53
N ASN A 193 8.52 -2.82 -24.84
CA ASN A 193 7.70 -1.99 -25.70
C ASN A 193 6.35 -2.69 -25.94
N LYS A 194 5.25 -2.02 -25.60
CA LYS A 194 3.91 -2.55 -25.88
C LYS A 194 3.63 -2.57 -27.39
N GLY A 195 3.43 -3.76 -27.93
CA GLY A 195 3.25 -3.97 -29.37
C GLY A 195 1.79 -3.98 -29.81
N LYS A 196 1.55 -3.77 -31.11
CA LYS A 196 0.22 -3.97 -31.71
C LYS A 196 -0.14 -5.46 -31.64
N ARG A 197 -1.40 -5.78 -31.34
CA ARG A 197 -1.95 -7.16 -31.24
C ARG A 197 -1.25 -8.05 -30.19
N GLY A 198 -0.63 -7.48 -29.16
CA GLY A 198 -0.09 -8.21 -28.01
C GLY A 198 1.25 -8.91 -28.24
N LYS A 199 1.97 -8.55 -29.31
CA LYS A 199 3.38 -8.93 -29.50
C LYS A 199 4.28 -7.90 -28.83
N ASP A 200 4.36 -7.98 -27.51
CA ASP A 200 5.24 -7.10 -26.74
C ASP A 200 6.71 -7.51 -26.95
N GLN A 201 7.61 -6.52 -27.00
CA GLN A 201 9.03 -6.75 -27.28
C GLN A 201 9.87 -6.38 -26.05
N GLU A 202 10.72 -7.28 -25.60
CA GLU A 202 11.75 -7.02 -24.59
C GLU A 202 12.90 -6.25 -25.23
N VAL A 203 13.31 -5.13 -24.62
CA VAL A 203 14.25 -4.20 -25.26
C VAL A 203 15.51 -3.96 -24.46
N ALA A 204 15.40 -3.84 -23.14
CA ALA A 204 16.53 -3.60 -22.25
C ALA A 204 16.22 -4.13 -20.85
N GLU A 205 17.24 -4.31 -20.04
CA GLU A 205 17.09 -4.77 -18.66
C GLU A 205 18.10 -4.15 -17.70
N VAL A 206 17.79 -4.20 -16.41
CA VAL A 206 18.73 -3.94 -15.32
C VAL A 206 18.66 -5.10 -14.35
N HIS A 207 19.82 -5.55 -13.89
CA HIS A 207 19.97 -6.58 -12.88
C HIS A 207 20.48 -5.96 -11.57
N VAL A 208 19.83 -6.28 -10.45
CA VAL A 208 20.21 -5.77 -9.12
C VAL A 208 20.31 -6.93 -8.14
N GLU A 209 21.50 -7.08 -7.55
CA GLU A 209 21.72 -8.04 -6.47
C GLU A 209 21.18 -7.50 -5.14
N LEU A 210 20.45 -8.32 -4.38
CA LEU A 210 19.91 -7.91 -3.08
C LEU A 210 21.02 -7.62 -2.07
N SER A 211 22.17 -8.28 -2.18
CA SER A 211 23.36 -8.02 -1.36
C SER A 211 24.00 -6.67 -1.61
N SER A 212 23.73 -6.03 -2.76
CA SER A 212 24.23 -4.69 -3.06
C SER A 212 23.41 -3.58 -2.37
N LEU A 213 22.21 -3.92 -1.88
CA LEU A 213 21.33 -2.99 -1.20
C LEU A 213 21.69 -2.91 0.30
N GLY A 214 21.66 -1.69 0.86
CA GLY A 214 21.84 -1.50 2.30
C GLY A 214 20.70 -2.15 3.08
N ASN A 215 21.02 -2.88 4.15
CA ASN A 215 20.02 -3.63 4.90
C ASN A 215 19.05 -2.69 5.64
N GLY A 216 17.81 -2.62 5.16
CA GLY A 216 16.79 -1.72 5.67
C GLY A 216 17.00 -0.26 5.24
N GLU A 217 18.00 0.07 4.42
CA GLU A 217 18.20 1.43 3.92
C GLU A 217 17.32 1.69 2.70
N GLU A 218 16.74 2.88 2.62
CA GLU A 218 16.09 3.35 1.39
C GLU A 218 17.11 4.09 0.52
N ARG A 219 17.22 3.70 -0.75
CA ARG A 219 18.10 4.32 -1.73
C ARG A 219 17.33 4.69 -2.98
N GLU A 220 17.54 5.91 -3.46
CA GLU A 220 16.99 6.41 -4.71
C GLU A 220 18.14 6.68 -5.69
N GLU A 221 18.29 5.82 -6.70
CA GLU A 221 19.46 5.80 -7.59
C GLU A 221 19.07 5.58 -9.04
N TRP A 222 19.95 6.00 -9.95
CA TRP A 222 19.85 5.73 -11.39
C TRP A 222 20.60 4.45 -11.74
N TYR A 223 19.93 3.55 -12.44
CA TYR A 223 20.50 2.30 -12.93
C TYR A 223 20.52 2.29 -14.45
N THR A 224 21.71 2.11 -15.02
CA THR A 224 21.91 2.04 -16.48
C THR A 224 21.28 0.79 -17.07
N LEU A 225 20.52 0.97 -18.15
CA LEU A 225 19.88 -0.13 -18.87
C LEU A 225 20.86 -0.83 -19.80
N SER A 226 20.85 -2.16 -19.75
CA SER A 226 21.57 -3.04 -20.66
C SER A 226 20.65 -3.46 -21.81
N GLY A 227 21.01 -3.13 -23.04
CA GLY A 227 20.22 -3.47 -24.23
C GLY A 227 20.19 -4.97 -24.50
N LEU A 228 18.99 -5.53 -24.72
CA LEU A 228 18.82 -6.90 -25.22
C LEU A 228 19.03 -7.00 -26.74
N THR A 229 19.08 -5.85 -27.42
CA THR A 229 19.46 -5.74 -28.83
C THR A 229 20.71 -4.86 -28.96
N PRO A 230 21.60 -5.12 -29.93
CA PRO A 230 22.91 -4.44 -30.04
C PRO A 230 22.82 -2.97 -30.53
N ILE A 231 21.69 -2.30 -30.30
CA ILE A 231 21.39 -0.97 -30.84
C ILE A 231 21.59 0.07 -29.73
N GLY A 232 22.74 0.74 -29.74
CA GLY A 232 22.97 2.00 -29.01
C GLY A 232 22.83 1.94 -27.49
N GLU A 233 22.72 3.12 -26.88
CA GLU A 233 22.47 3.30 -25.45
C GLU A 233 20.97 3.26 -25.15
N TRP A 234 20.59 2.55 -24.08
CA TRP A 234 19.18 2.34 -23.70
C TRP A 234 18.69 3.26 -22.59
N GLY A 235 19.53 4.19 -22.13
CA GLY A 235 19.20 5.12 -21.06
C GLY A 235 19.30 4.49 -19.67
N SER A 236 18.50 4.98 -18.73
CA SER A 236 18.55 4.55 -17.32
C SER A 236 17.17 4.56 -16.68
N LEU A 237 16.99 3.72 -15.67
CA LEU A 237 15.82 3.71 -14.79
C LEU A 237 16.17 4.33 -13.44
N ARG A 238 15.33 5.21 -12.93
CA ARG A 238 15.42 5.69 -11.55
C ARG A 238 14.57 4.80 -10.65
N LEU A 239 15.22 4.18 -9.68
CA LEU A 239 14.59 3.26 -8.75
C LEU A 239 14.71 3.80 -7.32
N ARG A 240 13.63 3.65 -6.54
CA ARG A 240 13.69 3.72 -5.08
C ARG A 240 13.61 2.29 -4.54
N THR A 241 14.65 1.85 -3.86
CA THR A 241 14.76 0.48 -3.36
C THR A 241 14.96 0.47 -1.85
N ARG A 242 14.34 -0.52 -1.19
CA ARG A 242 14.58 -0.83 0.20
C ARG A 242 14.49 -2.33 0.39
N TYR A 243 15.55 -2.95 0.88
CA TYR A 243 15.58 -4.38 1.15
C TYR A 243 15.94 -4.64 2.60
N LEU A 244 15.01 -5.23 3.34
CA LEU A 244 15.21 -5.65 4.73
C LEU A 244 15.44 -7.16 4.76
N HIS A 245 16.58 -7.58 5.29
CA HIS A 245 16.90 -8.94 5.66
C HIS A 245 17.20 -8.98 7.15
N ASP A 246 16.32 -9.61 7.91
CA ASP A 246 16.43 -9.61 9.35
C ASP A 246 15.99 -10.93 9.99
N LEU A 247 16.39 -11.13 11.24
CA LEU A 247 15.98 -12.28 12.05
C LEU A 247 14.89 -11.87 13.05
N VAL A 248 13.77 -12.57 13.03
CA VAL A 248 12.67 -12.45 13.99
C VAL A 248 12.89 -13.49 15.09
N MET A 249 13.13 -12.98 16.31
CA MET A 249 13.23 -13.78 17.54
C MET A 249 11.83 -14.21 18.02
N PRO A 250 11.72 -15.13 19.00
CA PRO A 250 10.45 -15.42 19.66
C PRO A 250 9.78 -14.14 20.18
N ALA A 251 8.45 -14.05 20.14
CA ALA A 251 7.70 -12.86 20.50
C ALA A 251 8.03 -12.37 21.93
N GLU A 252 8.27 -13.31 22.84
CA GLU A 252 8.57 -13.09 24.25
C GLU A 252 9.84 -12.27 24.46
N GLU A 253 10.84 -12.43 23.59
CA GLU A 253 12.09 -11.66 23.64
C GLU A 253 11.83 -10.16 23.46
N TYR A 254 10.83 -9.79 22.65
CA TYR A 254 10.49 -8.40 22.37
C TYR A 254 9.59 -7.74 23.43
N SER A 255 9.15 -8.47 24.45
CA SER A 255 8.24 -7.96 25.49
C SER A 255 8.71 -6.64 26.13
N PRO A 256 10.01 -6.46 26.47
CA PRO A 256 10.47 -5.20 27.05
C PRO A 256 10.34 -4.01 26.10
N LEU A 257 10.60 -4.21 24.80
CA LEU A 257 10.41 -3.16 23.79
C LEU A 257 8.93 -2.83 23.63
N GLN A 258 8.07 -3.85 23.56
CA GLN A 258 6.63 -3.65 23.45
C GLN A 258 6.08 -2.84 24.63
N GLN A 259 6.50 -3.17 25.86
CA GLN A 259 6.07 -2.44 27.07
C GLN A 259 6.45 -0.96 27.00
N LEU A 260 7.70 -0.64 26.61
CA LEU A 260 8.17 0.75 26.48
C LEU A 260 7.42 1.55 25.41
N LEU A 261 7.03 0.92 24.30
CA LEU A 261 6.25 1.57 23.24
C LEU A 261 4.81 1.86 23.68
N LEU A 262 4.27 1.03 24.57
CA LEU A 262 2.91 1.09 25.09
C LEU A 262 2.78 1.93 26.38
N GLU A 263 3.85 2.51 26.89
CA GLU A 263 3.80 3.35 28.09
C GLU A 263 2.86 4.56 27.91
N PRO A 264 2.12 4.97 28.96
CA PRO A 264 1.25 6.14 28.89
C PRO A 264 1.97 7.40 28.39
N GLY A 265 1.31 8.14 27.50
CA GLY A 265 1.89 9.36 26.90
C GLY A 265 2.88 9.10 25.76
N LEU A 266 3.19 7.83 25.45
CA LEU A 266 3.91 7.39 24.26
C LEU A 266 5.25 8.10 24.03
N ALA A 267 6.03 8.32 25.10
CA ALA A 267 7.28 9.08 25.03
C ALA A 267 8.27 8.48 24.01
N SER A 268 8.46 7.16 24.05
CA SER A 268 9.29 6.41 23.10
C SER A 268 8.83 6.62 21.65
N VAL A 269 7.52 6.51 21.39
CA VAL A 269 6.95 6.65 20.04
C VAL A 269 7.09 8.09 19.53
N LYS A 270 6.88 9.10 20.38
CA LYS A 270 7.03 10.51 20.03
C LYS A 270 8.47 10.83 19.61
N VAL A 271 9.46 10.29 20.31
CA VAL A 271 10.88 10.45 19.94
C VAL A 271 11.20 9.71 18.64
N LEU A 272 10.71 8.48 18.46
CA LEU A 272 10.87 7.77 17.18
C LEU A 272 10.25 8.55 16.00
N ALA A 273 9.13 9.24 16.22
CA ALA A 273 8.50 10.09 15.21
C ALA A 273 9.38 11.28 14.78
N GLU A 274 10.23 11.78 15.68
CA GLU A 274 11.12 12.92 15.46
C GLU A 274 12.41 12.53 14.75
N ILE A 275 12.94 11.32 14.96
CA ILE A 275 14.23 10.90 14.40
C ILE A 275 14.08 10.02 13.14
N CYS A 276 13.08 9.12 13.11
CA CYS A 276 12.97 8.09 12.06
C CYS A 276 12.27 8.59 10.79
N HIS A 277 12.71 9.72 10.24
CA HIS A 277 12.08 10.31 9.05
C HIS A 277 12.22 9.44 7.78
N ALA A 278 13.37 8.77 7.61
CA ALA A 278 13.64 7.85 6.49
C ALA A 278 12.83 6.54 6.59
N ASP A 279 12.48 6.12 7.81
CA ASP A 279 11.78 4.87 8.09
C ASP A 279 10.31 5.09 8.45
N ARG A 280 9.74 6.24 8.10
CA ARG A 280 8.39 6.65 8.53
C ARG A 280 7.31 5.65 8.14
N ALA A 281 7.33 5.16 6.90
CA ALA A 281 6.33 4.21 6.39
C ALA A 281 6.37 2.84 7.11
N PRO A 282 7.53 2.16 7.23
CA PRO A 282 7.62 0.91 8.00
C PRO A 282 7.35 1.14 9.49
N LEU A 283 7.81 2.26 10.08
CA LEU A 283 7.52 2.63 11.46
C LEU A 283 6.00 2.77 11.71
N ALA A 284 5.29 3.52 10.87
CA ALA A 284 3.85 3.71 10.96
C ALA A 284 3.11 2.37 10.86
N THR A 285 3.49 1.53 9.88
CA THR A 285 2.85 0.24 9.65
C THR A 285 3.03 -0.70 10.84
N ALA A 286 4.25 -0.80 11.38
CA ALA A 286 4.54 -1.68 12.51
C ALA A 286 3.88 -1.19 13.80
N LEU A 287 3.95 0.12 14.11
CA LEU A 287 3.27 0.71 15.26
C LEU A 287 1.76 0.49 15.20
N LEU A 288 1.13 0.77 14.06
CA LEU A 288 -0.32 0.64 13.93
C LEU A 288 -0.78 -0.81 14.18
N ARG A 289 -0.03 -1.80 13.68
CA ARG A 289 -0.32 -3.22 13.89
C ARG A 289 -0.10 -3.67 15.34
N VAL A 290 0.98 -3.22 16.00
CA VAL A 290 1.22 -3.50 17.43
C VAL A 290 0.12 -2.90 18.31
N PHE A 291 -0.24 -1.63 18.08
CA PHE A 291 -1.29 -0.98 18.85
C PHE A 291 -2.68 -1.56 18.56
N ARG A 292 -2.94 -2.02 17.33
CA ARG A 292 -4.16 -2.76 16.99
C ARG A 292 -4.26 -4.08 17.74
N ALA A 293 -3.17 -4.84 17.86
CA ALA A 293 -3.14 -6.09 18.61
C ALA A 293 -3.50 -5.91 20.10
N GLU A 294 -3.26 -4.71 20.64
CA GLU A 294 -3.62 -4.33 22.01
C GLU A 294 -4.91 -3.49 22.11
N GLY A 295 -5.60 -3.22 20.99
CA GLY A 295 -6.83 -2.42 20.97
C GLY A 295 -6.64 -0.93 21.31
N ARG A 296 -5.42 -0.39 21.13
CA ARG A 296 -5.01 0.98 21.52
C ARG A 296 -4.68 1.90 20.35
N GLU A 297 -5.10 1.54 19.13
CA GLU A 297 -4.83 2.33 17.92
C GLU A 297 -5.38 3.76 17.94
N THR A 298 -6.53 3.98 18.59
CA THR A 298 -7.11 5.32 18.75
C THR A 298 -6.29 6.21 19.69
N GLU A 299 -5.69 5.62 20.73
CA GLU A 299 -4.76 6.31 21.63
C GLU A 299 -3.51 6.76 20.88
N LEU A 300 -2.90 5.86 20.10
CA LEU A 300 -1.73 6.16 19.27
C LEU A 300 -1.97 7.37 18.35
N LEU A 301 -3.07 7.34 17.60
CA LEU A 301 -3.43 8.40 16.66
C LEU A 301 -3.71 9.72 17.39
N ARG A 302 -4.47 9.67 18.50
CA ARG A 302 -4.80 10.86 19.28
C ARG A 302 -3.54 11.52 19.86
N GLU A 303 -2.65 10.75 20.46
CA GLU A 303 -1.43 11.27 21.10
C GLU A 303 -0.47 11.90 20.09
N LEU A 304 -0.25 11.24 18.94
CA LEU A 304 0.65 11.77 17.91
C LEU A 304 0.05 12.98 17.18
N ASN A 305 -1.25 12.97 16.88
CA ASN A 305 -1.93 14.13 16.33
C ASN A 305 -1.87 15.33 17.30
N SER A 306 -2.06 15.09 18.60
CA SER A 306 -1.98 16.15 19.62
C SER A 306 -0.56 16.70 19.73
N ALA A 307 0.46 15.84 19.71
CA ALA A 307 1.85 16.26 19.72
C ALA A 307 2.21 17.11 18.48
N GLU A 308 1.72 16.73 17.29
CA GLU A 308 1.95 17.50 16.07
C GLU A 308 1.25 18.86 16.10
N ILE A 309 0.00 18.92 16.57
CA ILE A 309 -0.72 20.17 16.80
C ILE A 309 0.05 21.05 17.76
N LEU A 310 0.55 20.51 18.88
CA LEU A 310 1.31 21.28 19.88
C LEU A 310 2.63 21.84 19.33
N ARG A 311 3.27 21.15 18.38
CA ARG A 311 4.52 21.61 17.75
C ARG A 311 4.32 22.65 16.65
N GLU A 312 3.20 22.60 15.93
CA GLU A 312 2.92 23.49 14.80
C GLU A 312 2.74 24.95 15.24
N THR A 313 3.35 25.92 14.56
CA THR A 313 3.19 27.33 14.95
C THR A 313 2.07 28.01 14.18
N GLU A 314 1.85 27.60 12.93
CA GLU A 314 0.96 28.27 11.99
C GLU A 314 -0.21 27.37 11.58
N THR A 315 -1.43 27.90 11.61
CA THR A 315 -2.63 27.12 11.20
C THR A 315 -2.62 26.76 9.71
N SER A 316 -1.88 27.53 8.90
CA SER A 316 -1.81 27.36 7.45
C SER A 316 -0.92 26.21 6.99
N THR A 317 -0.02 25.71 7.87
CA THR A 317 0.93 24.62 7.63
C THR A 317 0.56 23.32 8.32
N LEU A 318 -0.39 23.37 9.27
CA LEU A 318 -0.86 22.23 10.05
C LEU A 318 -1.18 21.00 9.18
N PHE A 319 -0.51 19.88 9.47
CA PHE A 319 -0.67 18.58 8.78
C PHE A 319 -0.44 18.62 7.25
N ARG A 320 0.28 19.62 6.72
CA ARG A 320 0.61 19.69 5.28
C ARG A 320 1.84 18.88 4.90
N ALA A 321 2.81 18.79 5.81
CA ALA A 321 4.00 17.96 5.61
C ALA A 321 3.68 16.48 5.87
N ALA A 322 4.48 15.59 5.28
CA ALA A 322 4.47 14.17 5.64
C ALA A 322 5.13 13.97 7.00
N SER A 323 4.41 13.37 7.93
CA SER A 323 4.80 13.14 9.33
C SER A 323 4.33 11.77 9.76
N LEU A 324 4.85 11.25 10.88
CA LEU A 324 4.39 9.95 11.38
C LEU A 324 2.88 9.97 11.68
N ALA A 325 2.36 11.07 12.23
CA ALA A 325 0.94 11.20 12.56
C ALA A 325 0.06 11.19 11.29
N THR A 326 0.45 11.94 10.26
CA THR A 326 -0.28 11.95 8.99
C THR A 326 -0.22 10.61 8.27
N THR A 327 0.94 9.95 8.25
CA THR A 327 1.05 8.58 7.68
C THR A 327 0.20 7.57 8.43
N LEU A 328 0.17 7.60 9.76
CA LEU A 328 -0.68 6.72 10.57
C LEU A 328 -2.17 6.98 10.31
N MET A 329 -2.59 8.24 10.21
CA MET A 329 -3.96 8.61 9.85
C MET A 329 -4.33 8.10 8.45
N ASP A 330 -3.45 8.25 7.46
CA ASP A 330 -3.67 7.77 6.09
C ASP A 330 -3.85 6.23 6.06
N LEU A 331 -2.99 5.49 6.77
CA LEU A 331 -3.09 4.03 6.89
C LEU A 331 -4.37 3.60 7.61
N TYR A 332 -4.69 4.25 8.73
CA TYR A 332 -5.87 3.91 9.54
C TYR A 332 -7.17 4.19 8.79
N MET A 333 -7.32 5.38 8.20
CA MET A 333 -8.52 5.73 7.43
C MET A 333 -8.66 4.82 6.19
N ARG A 334 -7.57 4.46 5.51
CA ARG A 334 -7.62 3.53 4.39
C ARG A 334 -8.16 2.15 4.81
N ALA A 335 -7.78 1.67 6.00
CA ALA A 335 -8.24 0.39 6.51
C ALA A 335 -9.71 0.42 6.97
N GLU A 336 -10.14 1.48 7.67
CA GLU A 336 -11.44 1.50 8.34
C GLU A 336 -12.57 2.16 7.52
N CYS A 337 -12.26 3.12 6.65
CA CYS A 337 -13.28 3.95 5.98
C CYS A 337 -13.85 3.35 4.68
N GLY A 338 -13.63 2.06 4.39
CA GLY A 338 -14.14 1.42 3.17
C GLY A 338 -15.66 1.61 2.98
N GLY A 339 -16.45 1.36 4.03
CA GLY A 339 -17.90 1.57 4.00
C GLY A 339 -18.31 3.03 3.82
N PHE A 340 -17.56 3.96 4.43
CA PHE A 340 -17.79 5.41 4.26
C PHE A 340 -17.52 5.86 2.82
N LEU A 341 -16.42 5.41 2.21
CA LEU A 341 -16.11 5.73 0.81
C LEU A 341 -17.17 5.18 -0.13
N GLN A 342 -17.67 3.97 0.13
CA GLN A 342 -18.75 3.39 -0.66
C GLN A 342 -20.03 4.22 -0.58
N ALA A 343 -20.46 4.59 0.63
CA ALA A 343 -21.65 5.42 0.83
C ALA A 343 -21.48 6.82 0.21
N ALA A 344 -20.31 7.44 0.38
CA ALA A 344 -20.10 8.83 0.02
C ALA A 344 -19.87 9.06 -1.48
N VAL A 345 -19.09 8.20 -2.16
CA VAL A 345 -18.57 8.51 -3.51
C VAL A 345 -18.73 7.40 -4.55
N LEU A 346 -19.11 6.17 -4.19
CA LEU A 346 -19.13 5.05 -5.15
C LEU A 346 -20.08 5.30 -6.33
N GLU A 347 -21.30 5.77 -6.06
CA GLU A 347 -22.29 6.06 -7.12
C GLU A 347 -21.75 7.10 -8.11
N THR A 348 -21.12 8.16 -7.60
CA THR A 348 -20.49 9.19 -8.43
C THR A 348 -19.37 8.62 -9.29
N VAL A 349 -18.51 7.77 -8.72
CA VAL A 349 -17.43 7.10 -9.46
C VAL A 349 -18.02 6.26 -10.59
N LEU A 350 -18.98 5.38 -10.30
CA LEU A 350 -19.60 4.52 -11.31
C LEU A 350 -20.28 5.33 -12.41
N ARG A 351 -21.01 6.40 -12.06
CA ARG A 351 -21.65 7.31 -13.03
C ARG A 351 -20.64 7.97 -13.96
N LEU A 352 -19.49 8.41 -13.45
CA LEU A 352 -18.44 9.02 -14.26
C LEU A 352 -17.71 8.01 -15.16
N LEU A 353 -17.62 6.75 -14.73
CA LEU A 353 -17.01 5.67 -15.53
C LEU A 353 -17.87 5.31 -16.75
N GLU A 354 -19.21 5.38 -16.61
CA GLU A 354 -20.16 5.06 -17.68
C GLU A 354 -20.53 6.26 -18.55
N SER A 355 -20.28 7.49 -18.09
CA SER A 355 -20.61 8.71 -18.81
C SER A 355 -19.84 8.85 -20.11
N LYS A 356 -20.50 9.40 -21.14
CA LYS A 356 -19.88 9.86 -22.38
C LYS A 356 -19.61 11.37 -22.39
N GLN A 357 -20.18 12.10 -21.42
CA GLN A 357 -19.99 13.55 -21.28
C GLN A 357 -18.72 13.84 -20.50
N SER A 358 -17.90 14.76 -21.02
CA SER A 358 -16.71 15.25 -20.34
C SER A 358 -17.07 16.25 -19.24
N ALA A 359 -16.25 16.31 -18.19
CA ALA A 359 -16.30 17.39 -17.19
C ALA A 359 -15.11 18.35 -17.31
N GLU A 360 -14.39 18.31 -18.44
CA GLU A 360 -13.25 19.21 -18.72
C GLU A 360 -13.75 20.63 -19.02
N LEU A 361 -13.17 21.60 -18.30
CA LEU A 361 -13.46 23.03 -18.47
C LEU A 361 -12.25 23.82 -18.96
N ASN A 362 -11.05 23.22 -18.98
CA ASN A 362 -9.87 23.92 -19.48
C ASN A 362 -9.92 24.01 -21.01
N PRO A 363 -10.02 25.22 -21.60
CA PRO A 363 -10.13 25.40 -23.05
C PRO A 363 -8.99 24.73 -23.84
N ALA A 364 -7.80 24.64 -23.27
CA ALA A 364 -6.63 24.03 -23.91
C ALA A 364 -6.65 22.50 -23.94
N LYS A 365 -7.59 21.87 -23.22
CA LYS A 365 -7.71 20.40 -23.09
C LYS A 365 -9.04 19.86 -23.60
N MET A 366 -9.92 20.74 -24.08
CA MET A 366 -11.20 20.38 -24.65
C MET A 366 -11.05 20.00 -26.12
N ASP A 367 -11.85 19.04 -26.57
CA ASP A 367 -11.92 18.67 -28.00
C ASP A 367 -12.64 19.76 -28.81
N SER A 368 -13.68 20.37 -28.23
CA SER A 368 -14.41 21.51 -28.79
C SER A 368 -14.74 22.54 -27.70
N LEU A 369 -14.61 23.83 -28.02
CA LEU A 369 -15.00 24.91 -27.11
C LEU A 369 -16.52 25.07 -27.00
N ASP A 370 -17.28 24.58 -27.99
CA ASP A 370 -18.75 24.63 -27.98
C ASP A 370 -19.34 23.75 -26.87
N ASP A 371 -18.58 22.76 -26.38
CA ASP A 371 -18.98 21.87 -25.28
C ASP A 371 -18.80 22.50 -23.89
N ALA A 372 -18.30 23.74 -23.79
CA ALA A 372 -17.98 24.34 -22.49
C ALA A 372 -19.20 24.44 -21.57
N CYS A 373 -20.35 24.88 -22.11
CA CYS A 373 -21.58 24.98 -21.34
C CYS A 373 -22.10 23.60 -20.91
N SER A 374 -22.14 22.63 -21.81
CA SER A 374 -22.64 21.28 -21.50
C SER A 374 -21.73 20.54 -20.51
N ASN A 375 -20.41 20.69 -20.62
CA ASN A 375 -19.44 20.18 -19.65
C ASN A 375 -19.61 20.82 -18.27
N ALA A 376 -19.85 22.14 -18.21
CA ALA A 376 -20.07 22.86 -16.96
C ALA A 376 -21.38 22.44 -16.28
N GLU A 377 -22.47 22.33 -17.03
CA GLU A 377 -23.75 21.83 -16.52
C GLU A 377 -23.62 20.40 -15.99
N PHE A 378 -22.96 19.52 -16.73
CA PHE A 378 -22.71 18.15 -16.31
C PHE A 378 -21.86 18.09 -15.02
N LEU A 379 -20.76 18.85 -14.96
CA LEU A 379 -19.93 18.92 -13.76
C LEU A 379 -20.72 19.42 -12.56
N LEU A 380 -21.49 20.50 -12.69
CA LEU A 380 -22.31 21.06 -11.62
C LEU A 380 -23.37 20.08 -11.11
N GLN A 381 -24.02 19.32 -12.01
CA GLN A 381 -24.95 18.25 -11.62
C GLN A 381 -24.26 17.14 -10.81
N ILE A 382 -23.09 16.70 -11.26
CA ILE A 382 -22.30 15.69 -10.54
C ILE A 382 -21.87 16.22 -9.16
N LEU A 383 -21.46 17.49 -9.08
CA LEU A 383 -21.05 18.15 -7.84
C LEU A 383 -22.19 18.27 -6.83
N ASP A 384 -23.38 18.67 -7.26
CA ASP A 384 -24.56 18.73 -6.38
C ASP A 384 -24.92 17.33 -5.85
N GLN A 385 -24.85 16.28 -6.70
CA GLN A 385 -25.15 14.91 -6.27
C GLN A 385 -24.11 14.38 -5.27
N VAL A 386 -22.81 14.49 -5.57
CA VAL A 386 -21.76 13.95 -4.70
C VAL A 386 -21.67 14.71 -3.38
N ALA A 387 -21.88 16.03 -3.38
CA ALA A 387 -21.92 16.82 -2.15
C ALA A 387 -23.09 16.39 -1.26
N LEU A 388 -24.28 16.17 -1.83
CA LEU A 388 -25.41 15.63 -1.10
C LEU A 388 -25.10 14.25 -0.51
N SER A 389 -24.55 13.34 -1.31
CA SER A 389 -24.18 11.99 -0.86
C SER A 389 -23.21 12.02 0.32
N ILE A 390 -22.14 12.82 0.23
CA ILE A 390 -21.17 13.02 1.31
C ILE A 390 -21.86 13.55 2.58
N PHE A 391 -22.65 14.61 2.45
CA PHE A 391 -23.32 15.24 3.60
C PHE A 391 -24.37 14.34 4.27
N MET A 392 -24.91 13.36 3.56
CA MET A 392 -25.87 12.37 4.07
C MET A 392 -25.20 11.10 4.62
N SER A 393 -23.88 10.97 4.53
CA SER A 393 -23.14 9.75 4.91
C SER A 393 -22.30 9.83 6.21
N PRO A 394 -22.48 10.75 7.17
CA PRO A 394 -21.61 10.81 8.35
C PRO A 394 -21.69 9.54 9.22
N ASP A 395 -22.82 8.84 9.21
CA ASP A 395 -23.02 7.61 10.00
C ASP A 395 -22.35 6.38 9.38
N ALA A 396 -21.99 6.42 8.10
CA ALA A 396 -21.16 5.40 7.47
C ALA A 396 -19.67 5.54 7.85
N CYS A 397 -19.25 6.70 8.39
CA CYS A 397 -17.90 6.91 8.88
C CYS A 397 -17.69 6.14 10.20
N PRO A 398 -16.63 5.31 10.33
CA PRO A 398 -16.37 4.55 11.54
C PRO A 398 -16.33 5.43 12.78
N ARG A 399 -16.99 4.96 13.86
CA ARG A 399 -17.08 5.69 15.13
C ARG A 399 -15.70 6.11 15.67
N SER A 400 -14.70 5.25 15.56
CA SER A 400 -13.32 5.52 15.97
C SER A 400 -12.68 6.68 15.20
N VAL A 401 -12.88 6.76 13.89
CA VAL A 401 -12.40 7.86 13.04
C VAL A 401 -13.12 9.17 13.39
N ARG A 402 -14.44 9.11 13.59
CA ARG A 402 -15.24 10.26 14.06
C ARG A 402 -14.77 10.78 15.42
N TYR A 403 -14.46 9.89 16.36
CA TYR A 403 -13.88 10.23 17.66
C TYR A 403 -12.51 10.92 17.53
N ILE A 404 -11.63 10.41 16.67
CA ILE A 404 -10.31 11.03 16.41
C ILE A 404 -10.50 12.44 15.80
N CYS A 405 -11.47 12.62 14.89
CA CYS A 405 -11.83 13.94 14.36
C CYS A 405 -12.30 14.90 15.47
N GLY A 406 -13.14 14.42 16.39
CA GLY A 406 -13.56 15.18 17.57
C GLY A 406 -12.38 15.57 18.48
N CYS A 407 -11.40 14.69 18.66
CA CYS A 407 -10.17 14.99 19.39
C CYS A 407 -9.33 16.07 18.69
N LEU A 408 -9.18 15.98 17.36
CA LEU A 408 -8.50 16.99 16.55
C LEU A 408 -9.16 18.36 16.73
N GLN A 409 -10.50 18.44 16.62
CA GLN A 409 -11.24 19.69 16.82
C GLN A 409 -10.96 20.31 18.20
N LYS A 410 -11.07 19.50 19.27
CA LYS A 410 -10.81 19.97 20.64
C LYS A 410 -9.37 20.48 20.80
N ALA A 411 -8.39 19.75 20.27
CA ALA A 411 -6.98 20.11 20.38
C ALA A 411 -6.65 21.42 19.63
N VAL A 412 -7.13 21.60 18.40
CA VAL A 412 -6.87 22.84 17.65
C VAL A 412 -7.62 24.05 18.21
N MET A 413 -8.84 23.85 18.74
CA MET A 413 -9.59 24.92 19.40
C MET A 413 -8.95 25.37 20.70
N ALA A 414 -8.33 24.44 21.45
CA ALA A 414 -7.57 24.79 22.64
C ALA A 414 -6.29 25.58 22.30
N LYS A 415 -5.64 25.25 21.19
CA LYS A 415 -4.40 25.89 20.77
C LYS A 415 -4.60 27.24 20.07
N TRP A 416 -5.59 27.35 19.19
CA TRP A 416 -5.91 28.55 18.42
C TRP A 416 -7.39 28.93 18.60
N PRO A 417 -7.78 29.45 19.78
CA PRO A 417 -9.18 29.74 20.09
C PRO A 417 -9.79 30.85 19.22
N ASP A 418 -8.96 31.78 18.72
CA ASP A 418 -9.40 32.92 17.91
C ASP A 418 -9.62 32.56 16.43
N GLU A 419 -9.14 31.41 15.99
CA GLU A 419 -9.21 30.96 14.60
C GLU A 419 -10.52 30.22 14.33
N ARG A 420 -11.57 30.97 13.98
CA ARG A 420 -12.96 30.47 13.79
C ARG A 420 -13.07 29.17 13.00
N PHE A 421 -12.29 29.02 11.92
CA PHE A 421 -12.37 27.87 11.00
C PHE A 421 -11.30 26.80 11.24
N VAL A 422 -10.42 26.93 12.24
CA VAL A 422 -9.34 25.94 12.46
C VAL A 422 -9.91 24.55 12.77
N ARG A 423 -11.01 24.48 13.51
CA ARG A 423 -11.70 23.22 13.87
C ARG A 423 -12.24 22.46 12.67
N THR A 424 -12.72 23.17 11.64
CA THR A 424 -13.23 22.51 10.43
C THR A 424 -12.10 22.23 9.46
N ARG A 425 -11.12 23.12 9.33
CA ARG A 425 -9.93 22.94 8.48
C ARG A 425 -9.12 21.69 8.85
N VAL A 426 -8.90 21.43 10.15
CA VAL A 426 -8.13 20.25 10.58
C VAL A 426 -8.80 18.94 10.19
N VAL A 427 -10.13 18.84 10.34
CA VAL A 427 -10.89 17.64 9.96
C VAL A 427 -10.97 17.52 8.44
N SER A 428 -11.21 18.63 7.75
CA SER A 428 -11.22 18.71 6.28
C SER A 428 -9.90 18.21 5.67
N GLY A 429 -8.77 18.55 6.28
CA GLY A 429 -7.44 18.08 5.86
C GLY A 429 -7.27 16.56 5.88
N PHE A 430 -8.00 15.83 6.73
CA PHE A 430 -7.98 14.37 6.73
C PHE A 430 -9.09 13.78 5.85
N ILE A 431 -10.34 14.23 6.04
CA ILE A 431 -11.51 13.62 5.39
C ILE A 431 -11.56 13.91 3.89
N PHE A 432 -11.21 15.13 3.45
CA PHE A 432 -11.23 15.48 2.03
C PHE A 432 -9.87 15.28 1.39
N LEU A 433 -8.85 15.99 1.89
CA LEU A 433 -7.53 16.02 1.26
C LEU A 433 -6.81 14.67 1.28
N ARG A 434 -6.99 13.86 2.33
CA ARG A 434 -6.26 12.59 2.51
C ARG A 434 -7.11 11.33 2.30
N LEU A 435 -8.43 11.44 2.26
CA LEU A 435 -9.35 10.29 2.12
C LEU A 435 -10.24 10.40 0.87
N LEU A 436 -11.23 11.29 0.85
CA LEU A 436 -12.23 11.35 -0.23
C LEU A 436 -11.63 11.77 -1.58
N CYS A 437 -10.83 12.85 -1.62
CA CYS A 437 -10.23 13.32 -2.87
C CYS A 437 -9.22 12.30 -3.43
N PRO A 438 -8.29 11.72 -2.63
CA PRO A 438 -7.45 10.62 -3.10
C PRO A 438 -8.23 9.39 -3.59
N ALA A 439 -9.37 9.05 -2.96
CA ALA A 439 -10.23 7.97 -3.41
C ALA A 439 -10.89 8.25 -4.77
N LEU A 440 -11.27 9.50 -5.05
CA LEU A 440 -11.74 9.90 -6.37
C LEU A 440 -10.63 9.88 -7.42
N LEU A 441 -9.41 10.30 -7.06
CA LEU A 441 -8.26 10.32 -7.97
C LEU A 441 -7.76 8.91 -8.30
N ASN A 442 -7.83 7.97 -7.35
CA ASN A 442 -7.32 6.60 -7.49
C ASN A 442 -8.35 5.56 -6.99
N PRO A 443 -9.55 5.45 -7.59
CA PRO A 443 -10.65 4.66 -7.04
C PRO A 443 -10.33 3.18 -6.89
N ARG A 444 -9.48 2.63 -7.77
CA ARG A 444 -9.00 1.24 -7.66
C ARG A 444 -8.17 1.00 -6.40
N GLN A 445 -7.26 1.91 -6.03
CA GLN A 445 -6.42 1.78 -4.84
C GLN A 445 -7.22 1.88 -3.53
N PHE A 446 -8.42 2.44 -3.60
CA PHE A 446 -9.36 2.54 -2.48
C PHE A 446 -10.47 1.47 -2.55
N GLY A 447 -10.35 0.50 -3.46
CA GLY A 447 -11.30 -0.62 -3.58
C GLY A 447 -12.70 -0.22 -4.07
N LEU A 448 -12.87 0.95 -4.67
CA LEU A 448 -14.15 1.41 -5.22
C LEU A 448 -14.48 0.77 -6.56
N VAL A 449 -13.46 0.42 -7.35
CA VAL A 449 -13.60 -0.19 -8.68
C VAL A 449 -12.55 -1.29 -8.88
N SER A 450 -12.90 -2.29 -9.68
CA SER A 450 -11.98 -3.39 -10.02
C SER A 450 -11.02 -3.03 -11.16
N GLU A 451 -11.48 -2.20 -12.10
CA GLU A 451 -10.74 -1.80 -13.30
C GLU A 451 -10.34 -0.32 -13.24
N GLN A 452 -9.29 0.04 -13.96
CA GLN A 452 -8.85 1.42 -14.00
C GLN A 452 -9.80 2.27 -14.87
N PRO A 453 -10.21 3.48 -14.44
CA PRO A 453 -11.06 4.35 -15.25
C PRO A 453 -10.39 4.73 -16.58
N SER A 454 -11.21 4.98 -17.61
CA SER A 454 -10.74 5.51 -18.90
C SER A 454 -10.04 6.87 -18.72
N PRO A 455 -9.21 7.34 -19.67
CA PRO A 455 -8.57 8.66 -19.57
C PRO A 455 -9.57 9.80 -19.37
N MET A 456 -10.71 9.76 -20.07
CA MET A 456 -11.79 10.73 -19.93
C MET A 456 -12.43 10.67 -18.54
N ALA A 457 -12.80 9.46 -18.07
CA ALA A 457 -13.39 9.29 -16.73
C ALA A 457 -12.41 9.72 -15.62
N THR A 458 -11.14 9.36 -15.75
CA THR A 458 -10.05 9.81 -14.86
C THR A 458 -10.00 11.33 -14.83
N ARG A 459 -10.08 11.99 -15.99
CA ARG A 459 -10.06 13.45 -16.04
C ARG A 459 -11.27 14.08 -15.36
N SER A 460 -12.47 13.52 -15.58
CA SER A 460 -13.68 13.99 -14.90
C SER A 460 -13.62 13.81 -13.38
N LEU A 461 -13.07 12.68 -12.90
CA LEU A 461 -12.81 12.45 -11.47
C LEU A 461 -11.85 13.48 -10.88
N VAL A 462 -10.80 13.87 -11.60
CA VAL A 462 -9.89 14.96 -11.18
C VAL A 462 -10.66 16.29 -11.03
N MET A 463 -11.55 16.61 -11.97
CA MET A 463 -12.33 17.86 -11.93
C MET A 463 -13.25 17.88 -10.70
N VAL A 464 -13.95 16.78 -10.42
CA VAL A 464 -14.80 16.64 -9.23
C VAL A 464 -13.98 16.74 -7.94
N ALA A 465 -12.89 15.98 -7.82
CA ALA A 465 -12.02 16.00 -6.64
C ALA A 465 -11.46 17.40 -6.36
N LYS A 466 -11.11 18.16 -7.40
CA LYS A 466 -10.61 19.54 -7.29
C LYS A 466 -11.67 20.51 -6.79
N CYS A 467 -12.89 20.43 -7.32
CA CYS A 467 -14.00 21.28 -6.86
C CYS A 467 -14.38 20.97 -5.40
N LEU A 468 -14.43 19.68 -5.04
CA LEU A 468 -14.66 19.26 -3.66
C LEU A 468 -13.54 19.72 -2.72
N GLN A 469 -12.28 19.67 -3.16
CA GLN A 469 -11.15 20.17 -2.37
C GLN A 469 -11.26 21.68 -2.13
N ASN A 470 -11.65 22.47 -3.13
CA ASN A 470 -11.88 23.91 -2.95
C ASN A 470 -13.04 24.20 -2.00
N LEU A 471 -14.16 23.46 -2.12
CA LEU A 471 -15.27 23.55 -1.18
C LEU A 471 -14.84 23.19 0.25
N ALA A 472 -14.07 22.12 0.42
CA ALA A 472 -13.56 21.67 1.72
C ALA A 472 -12.56 22.66 2.35
N ASN A 473 -11.85 23.42 1.52
CA ASN A 473 -10.98 24.53 1.93
C ASN A 473 -11.74 25.85 2.15
N LEU A 474 -13.05 25.90 1.81
CA LEU A 474 -13.91 27.07 1.85
C LEU A 474 -13.43 28.24 0.96
N VAL A 475 -12.73 27.93 -0.14
CA VAL A 475 -12.16 28.91 -1.08
C VAL A 475 -12.79 28.80 -2.47
N GLU A 476 -12.94 29.94 -3.12
CA GLU A 476 -13.44 30.04 -4.50
C GLU A 476 -12.28 29.92 -5.51
N PHE A 477 -12.63 29.57 -6.75
CA PHE A 477 -11.73 29.72 -7.88
C PHE A 477 -11.60 31.21 -8.26
N GLY A 478 -10.45 31.58 -8.80
CA GLY A 478 -10.15 32.94 -9.25
C GLY A 478 -9.05 32.95 -10.31
N GLY A 479 -8.38 34.09 -10.50
CA GLY A 479 -7.52 34.38 -11.66
C GLY A 479 -6.37 33.42 -11.99
N LYS A 480 -6.00 32.48 -11.10
CA LYS A 480 -5.09 31.37 -11.46
C LYS A 480 -5.72 30.39 -12.43
N GLU A 481 -7.03 30.17 -12.34
CA GLU A 481 -7.80 29.20 -13.12
C GLU A 481 -9.19 29.77 -13.47
N PRO A 482 -9.24 30.80 -14.34
CA PRO A 482 -10.47 31.55 -14.60
C PRO A 482 -11.60 30.67 -15.17
N TYR A 483 -11.26 29.62 -15.91
CA TYR A 483 -12.22 28.66 -16.46
C TYR A 483 -12.99 27.87 -15.38
N MET A 484 -12.54 27.88 -14.13
CA MET A 484 -13.24 27.22 -13.01
C MET A 484 -14.22 28.14 -12.26
N GLU A 485 -14.25 29.45 -12.56
CA GLU A 485 -15.10 30.41 -11.84
C GLU A 485 -16.59 30.10 -11.98
N VAL A 486 -17.00 29.41 -13.05
CA VAL A 486 -18.37 28.88 -13.25
C VAL A 486 -18.82 27.95 -12.11
N VAL A 487 -17.89 27.39 -11.34
CA VAL A 487 -18.17 26.51 -10.19
C VAL A 487 -18.37 27.29 -8.88
N ASN A 488 -17.98 28.56 -8.81
CA ASN A 488 -18.08 29.36 -7.57
C ASN A 488 -19.51 29.43 -6.98
N PRO A 489 -20.60 29.52 -7.77
CA PRO A 489 -21.96 29.45 -7.23
C PRO A 489 -22.24 28.17 -6.44
N PHE A 490 -21.74 27.00 -6.90
CA PHE A 490 -21.84 25.74 -6.18
C PHE A 490 -21.06 25.79 -4.86
N ILE A 491 -19.85 26.36 -4.86
CA ILE A 491 -19.03 26.49 -3.65
C ILE A 491 -19.78 27.35 -2.62
N LEU A 492 -20.18 28.57 -3.01
CA LEU A 492 -20.88 29.52 -2.15
C LEU A 492 -22.15 28.92 -1.53
N LYS A 493 -22.96 28.22 -2.34
CA LYS A 493 -24.18 27.50 -1.89
C LYS A 493 -23.90 26.45 -0.81
N ASN A 494 -22.73 25.83 -0.81
CA ASN A 494 -22.43 24.67 0.04
C ASN A 494 -21.43 24.95 1.17
N LYS A 495 -20.83 26.15 1.28
CA LYS A 495 -19.83 26.48 2.33
C LYS A 495 -20.35 26.19 3.74
N GLU A 496 -21.56 26.63 4.08
CA GLU A 496 -22.13 26.40 5.42
C GLU A 496 -22.47 24.93 5.66
N ARG A 497 -23.01 24.24 4.64
CA ARG A 497 -23.31 22.79 4.71
C ARG A 497 -22.04 21.97 4.97
N MET A 498 -20.92 22.36 4.36
CA MET A 498 -19.61 21.76 4.62
C MET A 498 -19.18 21.91 6.09
N VAL A 499 -19.34 23.11 6.65
CA VAL A 499 -19.02 23.37 8.07
C VAL A 499 -19.89 22.52 8.99
N VAL A 500 -21.21 22.47 8.75
CA VAL A 500 -22.15 21.66 9.53
C VAL A 500 -21.81 20.17 9.46
N PHE A 501 -21.50 19.66 8.26
CA PHE A 501 -21.09 18.28 8.07
C PHE A 501 -19.82 17.92 8.86
N LEU A 502 -18.78 18.75 8.79
CA LEU A 502 -17.51 18.51 9.49
C LEU A 502 -17.68 18.53 11.01
N ASP A 503 -18.51 19.43 11.53
CA ASP A 503 -18.86 19.47 12.95
C ASP A 503 -19.67 18.22 13.35
N GLN A 504 -20.72 17.84 12.61
CA GLN A 504 -21.53 16.64 12.88
C GLN A 504 -20.70 15.34 12.82
N LEU A 505 -19.78 15.23 11.87
CA LEU A 505 -18.90 14.08 11.74
C LEU A 505 -18.07 13.89 13.03
N SER A 506 -17.65 15.00 13.64
CA SER A 506 -16.74 15.06 14.79
C SER A 506 -17.43 15.00 16.15
N MET A 507 -18.77 14.96 16.20
CA MET A 507 -19.57 14.89 17.44
C MET A 507 -19.60 13.47 18.05
N VAL A 508 -18.44 12.90 18.34
CA VAL A 508 -18.29 11.59 19.00
C VAL A 508 -17.29 11.72 20.14
N ASN A 509 -17.72 11.38 21.36
CA ASN A 509 -16.92 11.53 22.58
C ASN A 509 -16.20 10.26 23.03
N ASP A 510 -16.48 9.12 22.40
CA ASP A 510 -15.92 7.82 22.76
C ASP A 510 -15.62 6.99 21.49
N PRO A 511 -14.45 6.33 21.39
CA PRO A 511 -14.05 5.58 20.21
C PRO A 511 -14.89 4.32 19.92
N GLY A 512 -15.73 3.88 20.86
CA GLY A 512 -16.39 2.56 20.84
C GLY A 512 -15.48 1.46 21.37
N ASP A 513 -16.04 0.25 21.50
CA ASP A 513 -15.29 -0.90 22.00
C ASP A 513 -14.17 -1.31 21.03
N PRO A 514 -12.96 -1.63 21.53
CA PRO A 514 -11.88 -2.13 20.70
C PRO A 514 -12.30 -3.45 20.06
N ARG A 515 -12.09 -3.57 18.74
CA ARG A 515 -12.28 -4.83 18.03
C ARG A 515 -11.12 -5.76 18.33
N ILE A 516 -11.13 -6.39 19.50
CA ILE A 516 -10.13 -7.40 19.85
C ILE A 516 -10.43 -8.65 19.00
N THR A 517 -9.76 -8.78 17.86
CA THR A 517 -9.60 -10.08 17.22
C THR A 517 -8.51 -10.86 17.96
N SER A 518 -8.49 -12.20 17.83
CA SER A 518 -7.47 -13.06 18.44
C SER A 518 -6.08 -12.43 18.41
N LYS A 519 -5.39 -12.31 19.55
CA LYS A 519 -4.09 -11.63 19.64
C LYS A 519 -3.16 -12.12 18.52
N PRO A 520 -2.90 -11.31 17.49
CA PRO A 520 -2.05 -11.73 16.39
C PRO A 520 -0.60 -11.80 16.89
N ASP A 521 0.18 -12.70 16.29
CA ASP A 521 1.63 -12.74 16.48
C ASP A 521 2.24 -11.43 15.95
N THR A 522 2.76 -10.58 16.84
CA THR A 522 3.37 -9.28 16.53
C THR A 522 4.89 -9.32 16.47
N ALA A 523 5.51 -10.51 16.51
CA ALA A 523 6.97 -10.65 16.51
C ALA A 523 7.62 -9.99 15.29
N LYS A 524 6.98 -10.08 14.10
CA LYS A 524 7.47 -9.45 12.85
C LYS A 524 7.50 -7.93 12.97
N GLU A 525 6.42 -7.33 13.48
CA GLU A 525 6.31 -5.90 13.68
C GLU A 525 7.31 -5.41 14.76
N LEU A 526 7.43 -6.12 15.87
CA LEU A 526 8.37 -5.77 16.94
C LEU A 526 9.83 -5.92 16.50
N ALA A 527 10.15 -6.92 15.68
CA ALA A 527 11.47 -7.05 15.04
C ALA A 527 11.76 -5.88 14.11
N THR A 528 10.77 -5.43 13.33
CA THR A 528 10.89 -4.24 12.46
C THR A 528 11.13 -2.98 13.28
N LEU A 529 10.41 -2.79 14.38
CA LEU A 529 10.59 -1.64 15.29
C LEU A 529 11.97 -1.68 15.96
N HIS A 530 12.42 -2.86 16.39
CA HIS A 530 13.78 -3.05 16.91
C HIS A 530 14.84 -2.70 15.87
N HIS A 531 14.69 -3.18 14.64
CA HIS A 531 15.62 -2.85 13.54
C HIS A 531 15.72 -1.34 13.31
N ILE A 532 14.58 -0.63 13.28
CA ILE A 532 14.54 0.83 13.15
C ILE A 532 15.25 1.50 14.34
N CYS A 533 15.01 1.05 15.57
CA CYS A 533 15.71 1.57 16.75
C CYS A 533 17.23 1.37 16.66
N VAL A 534 17.68 0.24 16.11
CA VAL A 534 19.11 -0.03 15.90
C VAL A 534 19.70 0.88 14.81
N ALA A 535 19.00 1.06 13.70
CA ALA A 535 19.42 1.95 12.62
C ALA A 535 19.62 3.40 13.09
N HIS A 536 18.79 3.85 14.04
CA HIS A 536 18.83 5.20 14.63
C HIS A 536 19.46 5.25 16.02
N LEU A 537 20.23 4.23 16.42
CA LEU A 537 20.73 4.11 17.80
C LEU A 537 21.61 5.30 18.22
N THR A 538 22.43 5.81 17.32
CA THR A 538 23.30 6.97 17.58
C THR A 538 22.49 8.23 17.90
N GLU A 539 21.40 8.46 17.16
CA GLU A 539 20.49 9.60 17.40
C GLU A 539 19.70 9.40 18.69
N LEU A 540 19.21 8.18 18.95
CA LEU A 540 18.56 7.83 20.21
C LEU A 540 19.49 8.05 21.41
N GLN A 541 20.75 7.67 21.32
CA GLN A 541 21.76 7.91 22.36
C GLN A 541 22.00 9.41 22.58
N ALA A 542 22.00 10.22 21.52
CA ALA A 542 22.12 11.67 21.64
C ALA A 542 20.91 12.28 22.36
N VAL A 543 19.69 11.88 21.98
CA VAL A 543 18.45 12.32 22.65
C VAL A 543 18.40 11.87 24.11
N ALA A 544 18.85 10.63 24.40
CA ALA A 544 18.84 10.06 25.76
C ALA A 544 19.78 10.79 26.74
N LYS A 545 20.75 11.59 26.24
CA LYS A 545 21.57 12.48 27.08
C LYS A 545 20.75 13.62 27.67
N VAL A 546 19.72 14.08 26.96
CA VAL A 546 18.87 15.22 27.33
C VAL A 546 17.54 14.74 27.94
N ASN A 547 16.97 13.66 27.39
CA ASN A 547 15.71 13.08 27.84
C ASN A 547 15.94 11.73 28.53
N THR A 548 15.89 11.72 29.86
CA THR A 548 16.12 10.51 30.66
C THR A 548 15.10 9.42 30.42
N ASN A 549 13.90 9.76 29.95
CA ASN A 549 12.81 8.80 29.71
C ASN A 549 13.13 7.86 28.53
N ILE A 550 14.11 8.19 27.69
CA ILE A 550 14.49 7.39 26.51
C ILE A 550 15.71 6.50 26.79
N LYS A 551 16.39 6.64 27.93
CA LYS A 551 17.55 5.81 28.29
C LYS A 551 17.20 4.32 28.34
N THR A 552 16.00 3.99 28.80
CA THR A 552 15.52 2.61 28.85
C THR A 552 15.32 2.03 27.44
N LEU A 553 14.82 2.84 26.48
CA LEU A 553 14.68 2.41 25.08
C LEU A 553 16.04 2.09 24.45
N VAL A 554 17.07 2.93 24.68
CA VAL A 554 18.44 2.67 24.22
C VAL A 554 18.96 1.35 24.81
N THR A 555 18.79 1.16 26.12
CA THR A 555 19.25 -0.04 26.83
C THR A 555 18.58 -1.31 26.31
N VAL A 556 17.26 -1.27 26.12
CA VAL A 556 16.49 -2.40 25.56
C VAL A 556 16.89 -2.68 24.12
N THR A 557 17.13 -1.65 23.31
CA THR A 557 17.57 -1.79 21.91
C THR A 557 18.91 -2.53 21.83
N GLU A 558 19.89 -2.16 22.66
CA GLU A 558 21.20 -2.80 22.74
C GLU A 558 21.12 -4.23 23.30
N MET A 559 20.27 -4.46 24.31
CA MET A 559 20.02 -5.79 24.88
C MET A 559 19.47 -6.74 23.80
N LEU A 560 18.44 -6.32 23.07
CA LEU A 560 17.85 -7.11 21.98
C LEU A 560 18.84 -7.36 20.84
N ALA A 561 19.73 -6.41 20.53
CA ALA A 561 20.79 -6.61 19.55
C ALA A 561 21.76 -7.73 19.98
N LYS A 562 22.12 -7.79 21.28
CA LYS A 562 22.95 -8.88 21.84
C LYS A 562 22.23 -10.22 21.80
N HIS A 563 20.95 -10.27 22.15
CA HIS A 563 20.15 -11.50 22.09
C HIS A 563 20.09 -12.04 20.65
N LYS A 564 19.83 -11.16 19.69
CA LYS A 564 19.79 -11.49 18.27
C LYS A 564 21.12 -12.03 17.75
N GLN A 565 22.24 -11.44 18.17
CA GLN A 565 23.57 -11.92 17.82
C GLN A 565 23.80 -13.36 18.34
N LYS A 566 23.37 -13.67 19.56
CA LYS A 566 23.43 -15.03 20.12
C LYS A 566 22.61 -16.03 19.29
N TYR A 567 21.41 -15.64 18.85
CA TYR A 567 20.62 -16.50 17.96
C TYR A 567 21.29 -16.70 16.59
N LEU A 568 21.87 -15.65 16.00
CA LEU A 568 22.62 -15.78 14.74
C LEU A 568 23.81 -16.74 14.88
N GLU A 569 24.49 -16.75 16.03
CA GLU A 569 25.56 -17.71 16.33
C GLU A 569 25.05 -19.15 16.46
N MET A 570 23.86 -19.37 17.02
CA MET A 570 23.23 -20.70 17.08
C MET A 570 22.83 -21.24 15.70
N ILE A 571 22.57 -20.35 14.74
CA ILE A 571 22.15 -20.72 13.38
C ILE A 571 23.34 -20.98 12.44
N ARG A 572 24.52 -20.43 12.73
CA ARG A 572 25.77 -20.78 12.04
C ARG A 572 26.16 -22.21 12.37
#